data_AF-A0A5B9QJ99-F1
#
_entry.id   AF-A0A5B9QJ99-F1
#
_cell.length_a   1.000
_cell.length_b   1.000
_cell.length_c   1.000
_cell.angle_alpha   90.00
_cell.angle_beta   90.00
_cell.angle_gamma   90.00
#
_symmetry.space_group_name_H-M   'P 1'
#
loop_
_entity.id
_entity.type
_entity.pdbx_description
1 polymer ?
#
loop_
_entity_poly.entity_id
_entity_poly.type
_entity_poly.pdbx_seq_one_letter_code
_entity_poly.pdbx_strand_id
1 'polypeptide(L)' 'MSDNESSSDESEFEQLAEEQQLSLFGEFVLFIKENKAWWMIPILLVLVAVTALVALSSTGAAPFIYTLF' A
#
# COMPACT_ATOMS: atom_id res chain seq x y z
N MET A 1 -9.62 -31.22 -46.63
CA MET A 1 -9.21 -31.83 -45.34
C MET A 1 -8.57 -30.70 -44.56
N SER A 2 -9.43 -29.85 -44.01
CA SER A 2 -9.14 -28.63 -43.26
C SER A 2 -10.30 -28.50 -42.28
N ASP A 3 -10.14 -27.72 -41.22
CA ASP A 3 -11.13 -27.45 -40.16
C ASP A 3 -10.89 -28.28 -38.89
N ASN A 4 -9.80 -27.99 -38.15
CA ASN A 4 -9.75 -28.20 -36.70
C ASN A 4 -8.57 -27.48 -36.02
N GLU A 5 -8.40 -26.16 -36.20
CA GLU A 5 -7.39 -25.38 -35.44
C GLU A 5 -7.96 -24.16 -34.70
N SER A 6 -9.25 -23.83 -34.84
CA SER A 6 -9.81 -22.60 -34.25
C SER A 6 -10.25 -22.73 -32.78
N SER A 7 -10.44 -23.94 -32.25
CA SER A 7 -11.02 -24.13 -30.91
C SER A 7 -10.00 -24.10 -29.76
N SER A 8 -8.70 -24.30 -30.04
CA SER A 8 -7.65 -24.25 -29.02
C SER A 8 -7.23 -22.82 -28.68
N ASP A 9 -7.16 -21.96 -29.69
CA ASP A 9 -6.70 -20.57 -29.53
C ASP A 9 -7.72 -19.71 -28.76
N GLU A 10 -9.02 -19.95 -28.94
CA GLU A 10 -10.08 -19.27 -28.17
C GLU A 10 -10.02 -19.61 -26.68
N SER A 11 -9.74 -20.88 -26.33
CA SER A 11 -9.60 -21.31 -24.93
C SER A 11 -8.36 -20.73 -24.27
N GLU A 12 -7.25 -20.55 -24.99
CA GLU A 12 -6.02 -19.97 -24.44
C GLU A 12 -6.19 -18.46 -24.20
N PHE A 13 -6.89 -17.76 -25.10
CA PHE A 13 -7.22 -16.35 -24.96
C PHE A 13 -8.20 -16.07 -23.80
N GLU A 14 -9.22 -16.91 -23.60
CA GLU A 14 -10.14 -16.80 -22.45
C GLU A 14 -9.42 -17.06 -21.12
N GLN A 15 -8.43 -17.96 -21.09
CA GLN A 15 -7.64 -18.26 -19.90
C GLN A 15 -6.74 -17.10 -19.48
N LEU A 16 -6.24 -16.33 -20.44
CA LEU A 16 -5.47 -15.10 -20.20
C LEU A 16 -6.34 -13.95 -19.66
N ALA A 17 -7.63 -13.91 -20.04
CA ALA A 17 -8.59 -12.94 -19.51
C ALA A 17 -9.07 -13.28 -18.10
N GLU A 18 -8.98 -14.55 -17.70
CA GLU A 18 -9.32 -15.05 -16.37
C GLU A 18 -8.16 -14.95 -15.36
N GLU A 19 -6.96 -14.54 -15.81
CA GLU A 19 -5.89 -14.15 -14.89
C GLU A 19 -6.43 -13.07 -13.92
N GLN A 20 -6.35 -13.37 -12.62
CA GLN A 20 -6.81 -12.47 -11.56
C GLN A 20 -6.08 -11.15 -11.68
N GLN A 21 -6.72 -10.18 -12.32
CA GLN A 21 -6.27 -8.80 -12.35
C GLN A 21 -6.15 -8.37 -10.89
N LEU A 22 -4.91 -8.17 -10.46
CA LEU A 22 -4.64 -7.64 -9.14
C LEU A 22 -5.41 -6.32 -9.05
N SER A 23 -6.24 -6.19 -8.01
CA SER A 23 -6.92 -4.93 -7.73
C SER A 23 -5.90 -3.79 -7.75
N LEU A 24 -6.28 -2.63 -8.28
CA LEU A 24 -5.43 -1.41 -8.29
C LEU A 24 -4.80 -1.14 -6.91
N PHE A 25 -5.53 -1.45 -5.83
CA PHE A 25 -5.02 -1.32 -4.47
C PHE A 25 -3.93 -2.35 -4.14
N GLY A 26 -4.09 -3.59 -4.61
CA GLY A 26 -3.09 -4.65 -4.48
C GLY A 26 -1.82 -4.34 -5.28
N GLU A 27 -1.95 -3.85 -6.51
CA GLU A 27 -0.80 -3.38 -7.31
C GLU A 27 -0.08 -2.21 -6.64
N PHE A 28 -0.82 -1.27 -6.05
CA PHE A 28 -0.24 -0.12 -5.35
C PHE A 28 0.53 -0.54 -4.08
N VAL A 29 -0.01 -1.47 -3.30
CA VAL A 29 0.67 -2.03 -2.11
C VAL A 29 1.90 -2.85 -2.54
N LEU A 30 1.79 -3.62 -3.61
CA LEU A 30 2.92 -4.36 -4.18
C LEU A 30 4.02 -3.40 -4.63
N PHE A 31 3.67 -2.30 -5.31
CA PHE A 31 4.60 -1.27 -5.76
C PHE A 31 5.33 -0.59 -4.59
N ILE A 32 4.61 -0.26 -3.50
CA ILE A 32 5.22 0.30 -2.29
C ILE A 32 6.17 -0.71 -1.63
N LYS A 33 5.82 -2.00 -1.62
CA LYS A 33 6.67 -3.07 -1.09
C LYS A 33 7.95 -3.22 -1.90
N GLU A 34 7.84 -3.19 -3.23
CA GLU A 34 8.95 -3.33 -4.17
C GLU A 34 9.92 -2.14 -4.08
N ASN A 35 9.38 -0.92 -3.88
CA ASN A 35 10.17 0.31 -3.78
C ASN A 35 10.88 0.49 -2.43
N LYS A 36 10.99 -0.58 -1.61
CA LYS A 36 11.58 -0.59 -0.26
C LYS A 36 11.32 0.72 0.47
N ALA A 37 10.06 0.95 0.85
CA ALA A 37 9.61 2.12 1.60
C ALA A 37 10.22 2.27 3.02
N TRP A 38 11.41 1.72 3.27
CA TRP A 38 12.23 1.89 4.47
C TRP A 38 12.43 3.36 4.84
N TRP A 39 12.57 4.25 3.86
CA TRP A 39 12.60 5.70 4.05
C TRP A 39 11.25 6.35 4.44
N MET A 40 10.11 5.69 4.21
CA MET A 40 8.80 6.21 4.62
C MET A 40 8.49 5.91 6.08
N ILE A 41 9.05 4.84 6.63
CA ILE A 41 8.91 4.48 8.04
C ILE A 41 9.32 5.63 8.96
N PRO A 42 10.51 6.26 8.84
CA PRO A 42 10.89 7.37 9.72
C PRO A 42 9.97 8.59 9.54
N ILE A 43 9.49 8.88 8.32
CA ILE A 43 8.58 10.00 8.06
C ILE A 43 7.22 9.76 8.75
N LEU A 44 6.65 8.57 8.58
CA LEU A 44 5.39 8.18 9.22
C LEU A 44 5.51 8.18 10.74
N LEU A 45 6.64 7.70 11.28
CA LEU A 45 6.89 7.71 12.72
C LEU A 45 6.89 9.13 13.28
N VAL A 46 7.58 10.07 12.62
CA VAL A 46 7.59 11.47 13.03
C VAL A 46 6.19 12.09 12.93
N LEU A 47 5.42 11.81 11.87
CA LEU A 47 4.05 12.30 11.74
C LEU A 47 3.12 11.79 12.85
N VAL A 48 3.22 10.52 13.20
CA VAL A 48 2.48 9.93 14.33
C VAL A 48 2.93 10.57 15.64
N ALA A 49 4.24 10.75 15.85
CA ALA A 49 4.76 11.41 17.05
C ALA A 49 4.25 12.85 17.18
N VAL A 50 4.26 13.63 16.10
CA VAL A 50 3.70 15.00 16.10
C VAL A 50 2.20 14.99 16.38
N THR A 51 1.45 14.09 15.76
CA THR A 51 0.00 13.95 16.01
C THR A 51 -0.28 13.61 17.48
N ALA A 52 0.51 12.70 18.05
CA ALA A 52 0.44 12.36 19.47
C ALA A 52 0.77 13.56 20.36
N LEU A 53 1.85 14.30 20.06
CA LEU A 53 2.22 15.51 20.81
C LEU A 53 1.10 16.57 20.77
N VAL A 54 0.47 16.78 19.62
CA VAL A 54 -0.66 17.71 19.48
C VAL A 54 -1.87 17.22 20.29
N ALA A 55 -2.18 15.93 20.25
CA ALA A 55 -3.26 15.34 21.04
C ALA A 55 -3.00 15.41 22.56
N LEU A 56 -1.74 15.26 23.00
CA LEU A 56 -1.34 15.41 24.39
C LEU A 56 -1.34 16.89 24.82
N SER A 57 -1.03 17.80 23.90
CA SER A 57 -1.06 19.25 24.15
C SER A 57 -2.47 19.75 24.43
N SER A 58 -3.51 19.16 23.81
CA SER A 58 -4.90 19.53 24.06
C SER A 58 -5.50 18.94 25.35
N THR A 59 -4.84 17.95 25.97
CA THR A 59 -5.28 17.28 27.20
C THR A 59 -4.71 17.90 28.49
N GLY A 60 -4.08 19.08 28.40
CA GLY A 60 -3.50 19.76 29.58
C GLY A 60 -2.16 19.19 30.02
N ALA A 61 -1.51 18.33 29.21
CA ALA A 61 -0.15 17.85 29.45
C ALA A 61 0.95 18.87 29.07
N ALA A 62 0.54 20.05 28.57
CA ALA A 62 1.40 21.20 28.27
C ALA A 62 2.43 21.57 29.36
N PRO A 63 2.15 21.51 30.69
CA PRO A 63 3.13 21.90 31.71
C PRO A 63 4.24 20.86 31.92
N PHE A 64 4.09 19.60 31.49
CA PHE A 64 5.13 18.57 31.67
C PHE A 64 6.16 18.54 30.53
N ILE A 65 5.85 19.15 29.39
CA ILE A 65 6.81 19.35 28.28
C ILE A 65 7.92 20.33 28.72
N TYR A 66 7.58 21.32 29.55
CA TYR A 66 8.55 22.30 30.06
C TYR A 66 9.37 21.81 31.25
N THR A 67 8.95 20.78 31.98
CA THR A 67 9.72 20.26 33.12
C THR A 67 10.92 19.39 32.73
N LEU A 68 11.05 19.03 31.46
CA LEU A 68 12.19 18.26 30.93
C LEU A 68 13.37 19.14 30.48
N PHE A 69 13.26 20.46 30.62
CA PHE A 69 14.30 21.45 30.34
C PHE A 69 14.61 22.29 31.57
#